data_AF-A0A2H3GNA9-F1
#
_entry.id   AF-A0A2H3GNA9-F1
#
_cell.length_a   1.000
_cell.length_b   1.000
_cell.length_c   1.000
_cell.angle_alpha   90.00
_cell.angle_beta   90.00
_cell.angle_gamma   90.00
#
_symmetry.space_group_name_H-M   'P 1'
#
loop_
_entity.id
_entity.type
_entity.pdbx_description
1 polymer ?
#
loop_
_entity_poly.entity_id
_entity_poly.type
_entity_poly.pdbx_seq_one_letter_code
_entity_poly.pdbx_strand_id
1 'polypeptide(L)'
;MAELPPCFVNEVTEPVRVISTGPIRPNDESCASEVHQFSTLDEIKSHFSLSQSYPWHFVSICQQNSWEPLQVTKPMFSFLTETVNLNSSVWDISSCFYEKDIDVESTFCIPFIVSQNGSVTELSYTIRYPEFKVAPGAWVIRQTGVYQKFNTKSCQNVIILFNPAPACALHKKAEIALSRGTPDVHRDFFWIHKELFNTYFSAWRLYNVHLEKILLPIASNAVSSFVEELSETEFHHLPKLAYLESRLAQIPFLLAASNDVLAGLSSLCQGLLCNTDDHLQESARTAMVQFNQQKSYCEVYSRGAQCLQLQSQKITQLLANTLNFREQSLAKVQNTTMLRLNKSAVFITTLTLLYLPPSFVATFFGMNFFDLDESADRIVATPVIWIYFLCSAVLTLGTFVFYHILLDRTVFGQLAAKAFTFKTFIKSKTKKTLCDTGFEAV
;
A
#
# COMPACT_ATOMS: atom_id res chain seq x y z
N MET A 1 -22.58 17.72 -1.23
CA MET A 1 -21.36 18.00 -0.45
C MET A 1 -21.55 17.32 0.88
N ALA A 2 -20.75 16.32 1.21
CA ALA A 2 -20.78 15.73 2.56
C ALA A 2 -20.36 16.83 3.55
N GLU A 3 -21.09 16.98 4.66
CA GLU A 3 -20.70 17.88 5.74
C GLU A 3 -19.34 17.42 6.29
N LEU A 4 -18.44 18.38 6.53
CA LEU A 4 -17.14 18.08 7.14
C LEU A 4 -17.38 17.51 8.55
N PRO A 5 -16.71 16.42 8.93
CA PRO A 5 -16.89 15.80 10.23
C PRO A 5 -16.56 16.79 11.37
N PRO A 6 -17.31 16.74 12.50
CA PRO A 6 -17.12 17.67 13.59
C PRO A 6 -15.74 17.52 14.23
N CYS A 7 -15.00 18.62 14.39
CA CYS A 7 -13.69 18.64 15.05
C CYS A 7 -13.78 18.85 16.57
N PHE A 8 -14.98 19.16 17.06
CA PHE A 8 -15.27 19.52 18.45
C PHE A 8 -16.42 18.69 18.98
N VAL A 9 -16.34 18.29 20.25
CA VAL A 9 -17.44 17.59 20.93
C VAL A 9 -18.54 18.55 21.37
N ASN A 10 -19.75 18.01 21.54
CA ASN A 10 -20.87 18.75 22.13
C ASN A 10 -20.76 18.79 23.66
N GLU A 11 -20.26 17.72 24.26
CA GLU A 11 -20.05 17.58 25.70
C GLU A 11 -18.62 17.08 25.96
N VAL A 12 -17.94 17.70 26.93
CA VAL A 12 -16.56 17.38 27.29
C VAL A 12 -16.57 16.25 28.31
N THR A 13 -15.94 15.11 27.98
CA THR A 13 -15.74 14.02 28.95
C THR A 13 -14.35 14.03 29.57
N GLU A 14 -13.36 14.52 28.82
CA GLU A 14 -11.98 14.71 29.29
C GLU A 14 -11.70 16.20 29.43
N PRO A 15 -11.40 16.71 30.63
CA PRO A 15 -11.31 18.15 30.84
C PRO A 15 -10.13 18.78 30.11
N VAL A 16 -10.34 19.99 29.60
CA VAL A 16 -9.25 20.84 29.09
C VAL A 16 -8.37 21.21 30.27
N ARG A 17 -7.08 20.90 30.19
CA ARG A 17 -6.12 21.21 31.26
C ARG A 17 -5.41 22.51 30.97
N VAL A 18 -5.39 23.42 31.93
CA VAL A 18 -4.68 24.69 31.83
C VAL A 18 -3.73 24.82 33.01
N ILE A 19 -2.47 25.08 32.71
CA ILE A 19 -1.44 25.38 33.69
C ILE A 19 -1.08 26.85 33.50
N SER A 20 -1.42 27.67 34.48
CA SER A 20 -1.07 29.09 34.50
C SER A 20 0.07 29.30 35.49
N THR A 21 1.11 30.04 35.08
CA THR A 21 2.27 30.27 35.95
C THR A 21 2.55 31.75 36.12
N GLY A 22 2.66 32.19 37.37
CA GLY A 22 2.83 33.59 37.77
C GLY A 22 4.25 34.11 37.54
N PRO A 23 4.45 35.45 37.51
CA PRO A 23 5.79 36.02 37.44
C PRO A 23 6.63 35.56 38.65
N ILE A 24 7.91 35.27 38.42
CA ILE A 24 8.87 34.91 39.47
C ILE A 24 8.94 36.08 40.48
N ARG A 25 8.56 35.86 41.74
CA ARG A 25 8.75 36.85 42.80
C ARG A 25 10.20 36.81 43.25
N PRO A 26 10.87 37.95 43.50
CA PRO A 26 12.31 38.01 43.75
C PRO A 26 12.82 37.26 44.99
N ASN A 27 11.92 36.77 45.86
CA ASN A 27 12.26 36.03 47.09
C ASN A 27 11.77 34.56 47.09
N ASP A 28 11.07 34.10 46.05
CA ASP A 28 10.62 32.70 45.93
C ASP A 28 11.42 31.99 44.83
N GLU A 29 12.06 30.87 45.18
CA GLU A 29 12.73 29.99 44.21
C GLU A 29 11.74 29.25 43.28
N SER A 30 10.43 29.35 43.53
CA SER A 30 9.38 28.70 42.74
C SER A 30 8.29 29.68 42.29
N CYS A 31 7.96 29.66 41.00
CA CYS A 31 6.72 30.27 40.53
C CYS A 31 5.48 29.58 41.12
N ALA A 32 4.47 30.35 41.53
CA ALA A 32 3.15 29.80 41.76
C ALA A 32 2.60 29.26 40.43
N SER A 33 2.44 27.94 40.34
CA SER A 33 1.80 27.25 39.23
C SER A 33 0.42 26.78 39.67
N GLU A 34 -0.60 27.15 38.92
CA GLU A 34 -1.97 26.72 39.17
C GLU A 34 -2.42 25.79 38.04
N VAL A 35 -2.72 24.54 38.40
CA VAL A 35 -3.25 23.54 37.49
C VAL A 35 -4.77 23.52 37.59
N HIS A 36 -5.43 23.84 36.48
CA HIS A 36 -6.88 23.87 36.37
C HIS A 36 -7.37 22.84 35.35
N GLN A 37 -8.55 22.29 35.62
CA GLN A 37 -9.26 21.36 34.74
C GLN A 37 -10.63 21.94 34.45
N PHE A 38 -10.97 22.06 33.17
CA PHE A 38 -12.20 22.71 32.74
C PHE A 38 -13.05 21.76 31.90
N SER A 39 -14.31 21.60 32.31
CA SER A 39 -15.30 20.80 31.58
C SER A 39 -16.39 21.69 30.98
N THR A 40 -16.56 22.91 31.47
CA THR A 40 -17.61 23.84 31.03
C THR A 40 -17.06 25.19 30.58
N LEU A 41 -17.86 25.90 29.77
CA LEU A 41 -17.50 27.24 29.28
C LEU A 41 -17.40 28.27 30.42
N ASP A 42 -18.27 28.17 31.42
CA ASP A 42 -18.33 29.13 32.52
C ASP A 42 -17.10 29.03 33.44
N GLU A 43 -16.55 27.83 33.63
CA GLU A 43 -15.30 27.62 34.34
C GLU A 43 -14.10 28.28 33.63
N ILE A 44 -13.98 28.08 32.30
CA ILE A 44 -12.92 28.70 31.49
C ILE A 44 -13.05 30.23 31.55
N LYS A 45 -14.26 30.76 31.36
CA LYS A 45 -14.53 32.21 31.43
C LYS A 45 -14.12 32.80 32.77
N SER A 46 -14.49 32.14 33.87
CA SER A 46 -14.19 32.59 35.22
C SER A 46 -12.69 32.66 35.46
N HIS A 47 -11.94 31.62 35.07
CA HIS A 47 -10.49 31.59 35.21
C HIS A 47 -9.81 32.68 34.36
N PHE A 48 -10.09 32.76 33.06
CA PHE A 48 -9.39 33.70 32.17
C PHE A 48 -9.77 35.18 32.43
N SER A 49 -10.93 35.43 33.03
CA SER A 49 -11.30 36.78 33.50
C SER A 49 -10.50 37.21 34.74
N LEU A 50 -10.15 36.27 35.61
CA LEU A 50 -9.34 36.50 36.82
C LEU A 50 -7.83 36.44 36.53
N SER A 51 -7.42 35.66 35.53
CA SER A 51 -6.03 35.29 35.25
C SER A 51 -5.25 36.29 34.39
N GLN A 52 -5.77 37.50 34.13
CA GLN A 52 -5.05 38.55 33.36
C GLN A 52 -3.67 38.90 33.94
N SER A 53 -3.37 38.45 35.17
CA SER A 53 -2.09 38.64 35.86
C SER A 53 -1.00 37.61 35.52
N TYR A 54 -1.30 36.54 34.76
CA TYR A 54 -0.35 35.45 34.49
C TYR A 54 0.34 35.61 33.12
N PRO A 55 1.69 35.68 33.04
CA PRO A 55 2.40 35.81 31.77
C PRO A 55 2.50 34.50 30.98
N TRP A 56 2.33 33.34 31.64
CA TRP A 56 2.52 32.03 31.02
C TRP A 56 1.27 31.16 31.14
N HIS A 57 0.80 30.68 29.99
CA HIS A 57 -0.33 29.77 29.90
C HIS A 57 0.03 28.56 29.04
N PHE A 58 -0.09 27.37 29.62
CA PHE A 58 0.00 26.11 28.92
C PHE A 58 -1.38 25.45 28.90
N VAL A 59 -1.97 25.34 27.72
CA VAL A 59 -3.30 24.75 27.50
C VAL A 59 -3.10 23.41 26.80
N SER A 60 -3.67 22.35 27.37
CA SER A 60 -3.60 20.99 26.84
C SER A 60 -5.01 20.50 26.55
N ILE A 61 -5.29 20.28 25.26
CA ILE A 61 -6.56 19.75 24.75
C ILE A 61 -6.25 18.37 24.18
N CYS A 62 -7.01 17.35 24.55
CA CYS A 62 -6.78 15.99 24.07
C CYS A 62 -7.97 15.47 23.26
N GLN A 63 -7.74 14.48 22.41
CA GLN A 63 -8.78 13.58 21.93
C GLN A 63 -8.95 12.43 22.94
N GLN A 64 -10.13 11.80 23.01
CA GLN A 64 -10.30 10.55 23.78
C GLN A 64 -9.45 9.42 23.20
N ASN A 65 -9.43 9.31 21.86
CA ASN A 65 -8.53 8.45 21.11
C ASN A 65 -8.13 9.18 19.81
N SER A 66 -7.15 8.67 19.07
CA SER A 66 -6.57 9.41 17.94
C SER A 66 -7.49 9.64 16.75
N TRP A 67 -8.66 9.02 16.75
CA TRP A 67 -9.67 9.11 15.70
C TRP A 67 -10.94 9.83 16.18
N GLU A 68 -10.92 10.46 17.35
CA GLU A 68 -12.06 11.21 17.90
C GLU A 68 -11.89 12.72 17.73
N PRO A 69 -12.96 13.51 17.78
CA PRO A 69 -12.86 14.96 17.90
C PRO A 69 -12.10 15.41 19.17
N LEU A 70 -11.63 16.66 19.17
CA LEU A 70 -11.01 17.26 20.35
C LEU A 70 -12.02 17.38 21.50
N GLN A 71 -11.57 17.09 22.72
CA GLN A 71 -12.34 17.19 23.97
C GLN A 71 -12.43 18.66 24.43
N VAL A 72 -13.03 19.49 23.57
CA VAL A 72 -13.36 20.88 23.81
C VAL A 72 -14.57 21.22 22.95
N THR A 73 -15.51 21.99 23.50
CA THR A 73 -16.66 22.46 22.71
C THR A 73 -16.24 23.64 21.82
N LYS A 74 -16.92 23.83 20.69
CA LYS A 74 -16.66 24.98 19.81
C LYS A 74 -16.75 26.33 20.54
N PRO A 75 -17.75 26.60 21.41
CA PRO A 75 -17.80 27.83 22.19
C PRO A 75 -16.62 28.01 23.15
N MET A 76 -16.16 26.94 23.80
CA MET A 76 -14.98 26.98 24.68
C MET A 76 -13.72 27.36 23.89
N PHE A 77 -13.53 26.72 22.74
CA PHE A 77 -12.37 26.98 21.91
C PHE A 77 -12.41 28.39 21.29
N SER A 78 -13.56 28.84 20.77
CA SER A 78 -13.74 30.22 20.30
C SER A 78 -13.41 31.24 21.37
N PHE A 79 -13.93 31.05 22.60
CA PHE A 79 -13.63 31.94 23.71
C PHE A 79 -12.12 32.00 24.04
N LEU A 80 -11.42 30.86 24.04
CA LEU A 80 -9.96 30.83 24.23
C LEU A 80 -9.22 31.59 23.12
N THR A 81 -9.62 31.38 21.85
CA THR A 81 -8.99 32.04 20.71
C THR A 81 -9.17 33.56 20.74
N GLU A 82 -10.35 34.04 21.13
CA GLU A 82 -10.67 35.48 21.23
C GLU A 82 -9.96 36.12 22.43
N THR A 83 -9.99 35.46 23.58
CA THR A 83 -9.42 36.00 24.84
C THR A 83 -7.90 36.17 24.73
N VAL A 84 -7.22 35.23 24.08
CA VAL A 84 -5.75 35.26 23.91
C VAL A 84 -5.33 35.91 22.57
N ASN A 85 -6.31 36.28 21.73
CA ASN A 85 -6.13 36.89 20.42
C ASN A 85 -5.22 36.05 19.50
N LEU A 86 -5.59 34.78 19.28
CA LEU A 86 -4.82 33.83 18.49
C LEU A 86 -5.09 34.00 16.99
N ASN A 87 -4.07 33.79 16.15
CA ASN A 87 -4.22 33.76 14.69
C ASN A 87 -5.06 32.55 14.22
N SER A 88 -5.68 32.74 13.05
CA SER A 88 -6.43 31.74 12.26
C SER A 88 -5.75 30.37 12.13
N SER A 89 -4.42 30.27 12.14
CA SER A 89 -3.70 28.99 12.01
C SER A 89 -3.99 27.99 13.14
N VAL A 90 -4.51 28.45 14.28
CA VAL A 90 -4.99 27.58 15.36
C VAL A 90 -6.19 26.73 14.93
N TRP A 91 -7.05 27.28 14.06
CA TRP A 91 -8.21 26.58 13.50
C TRP A 91 -7.78 25.53 12.49
N ASP A 92 -6.75 25.83 11.68
CA ASP A 92 -6.15 24.85 10.78
C ASP A 92 -5.66 23.64 11.56
N ILE A 93 -4.94 23.83 12.69
CA ILE A 93 -4.52 22.73 13.57
C ILE A 93 -5.72 21.93 14.07
N SER A 94 -6.74 22.61 14.62
CA SER A 94 -7.93 21.92 15.14
C SER A 94 -8.65 21.10 14.08
N SER A 95 -8.61 21.52 12.80
CA SER A 95 -9.28 20.84 11.69
C SER A 95 -8.72 19.45 11.38
N CYS A 96 -7.51 19.12 11.85
CA CYS A 96 -6.92 17.79 11.66
C CYS A 96 -7.47 16.72 12.62
N PHE A 97 -8.18 17.14 13.67
CA PHE A 97 -8.64 16.30 14.76
C PHE A 97 -10.16 16.16 14.69
N TYR A 98 -10.61 15.16 13.96
CA TYR A 98 -12.01 14.86 13.70
C TYR A 98 -12.25 13.36 13.75
N GLU A 99 -13.52 12.97 13.73
CA GLU A 99 -13.94 11.58 13.73
C GLU A 99 -13.49 10.83 12.46
N LYS A 100 -12.77 9.72 12.64
CA LYS A 100 -12.19 8.92 11.54
C LYS A 100 -12.58 7.45 11.64
N ASP A 101 -13.21 6.95 10.59
CA ASP A 101 -13.48 5.50 10.45
C ASP A 101 -12.31 4.74 9.80
N ILE A 102 -11.45 5.46 9.07
CA ILE A 102 -10.34 4.92 8.28
C ILE A 102 -9.13 5.83 8.47
N ASP A 103 -7.92 5.28 8.30
CA ASP A 103 -6.64 6.00 8.30
C ASP A 103 -6.50 6.93 7.08
N VAL A 104 -7.37 7.95 7.02
CA VAL A 104 -7.36 9.03 6.02
C VAL A 104 -6.28 10.04 6.37
N GLU A 105 -5.78 10.71 5.33
CA GLU A 105 -4.71 11.70 5.47
C GLU A 105 -3.45 11.12 6.13
N SER A 106 -3.14 9.83 5.95
CA SER A 106 -2.10 9.06 6.68
C SER A 106 -0.69 9.68 6.69
N THR A 107 -0.36 10.55 5.73
CA THR A 107 0.90 11.30 5.66
C THR A 107 0.78 12.81 5.88
N PHE A 108 -0.44 13.33 5.97
CA PHE A 108 -0.69 14.77 6.06
C PHE A 108 -0.27 15.32 7.42
N CYS A 109 0.49 16.41 7.37
CA CYS A 109 0.81 17.26 8.52
C CYS A 109 0.66 18.71 8.07
N ILE A 110 0.07 19.55 8.91
CA ILE A 110 0.14 21.00 8.73
C ILE A 110 1.61 21.42 8.80
N PRO A 111 2.08 22.16 7.79
CA PRO A 111 3.47 22.60 7.73
C PRO A 111 3.78 23.59 8.87
N PHE A 112 5.06 23.88 9.04
CA PHE A 112 5.48 24.93 9.93
C PHE A 112 5.03 26.30 9.40
N ILE A 113 4.12 26.93 10.12
CA ILE A 113 3.63 28.27 9.84
C ILE A 113 4.14 29.18 10.94
N VAL A 114 4.68 30.33 10.56
CA VAL A 114 5.16 31.35 11.48
C VAL A 114 4.68 32.73 11.04
N SER A 115 4.24 33.52 12.00
CA SER A 115 3.89 34.92 11.84
C SER A 115 4.66 35.74 12.85
N GLN A 116 5.36 36.77 12.38
CA GLN A 116 6.12 37.69 13.22
C GLN A 116 5.53 39.09 13.08
N ASN A 117 5.09 39.66 14.19
CA ASN A 117 4.61 41.04 14.26
C ASN A 117 5.37 41.79 15.37
N GLY A 118 6.47 42.42 14.98
CA GLY A 118 7.35 43.13 15.91
C GLY A 118 7.98 42.16 16.93
N SER A 119 7.61 42.29 18.21
CA SER A 119 8.12 41.43 19.29
C SER A 119 7.29 40.19 19.55
N VAL A 120 6.15 40.04 18.87
CA VAL A 120 5.25 38.88 19.00
C VAL A 120 5.55 37.90 17.87
N THR A 121 5.85 36.66 18.25
CA THR A 121 5.99 35.53 17.32
C THR A 121 4.89 34.52 17.61
N GLU A 122 4.16 34.16 16.56
CA GLU A 122 3.18 33.07 16.57
C GLU A 122 3.64 31.97 15.62
N LEU A 123 3.59 30.73 16.07
CA LEU A 123 3.93 29.58 15.26
C LEU A 123 2.96 28.43 15.50
N SER A 124 2.79 27.62 14.46
CA SER A 124 1.84 26.51 14.45
C SER A 124 2.33 25.40 13.54
N TYR A 125 2.20 24.16 13.97
CA TYR A 125 2.48 22.99 13.15
C TYR A 125 1.83 21.74 13.74
N THR A 126 1.76 20.67 12.94
CA THR A 126 1.45 19.33 13.44
C THR A 126 2.58 18.36 13.09
N ILE A 127 2.79 17.36 13.92
CA ILE A 127 3.72 16.26 13.64
C ILE A 127 3.04 14.92 13.84
N ARG A 128 3.57 13.91 13.16
CA ARG A 128 3.17 12.52 13.35
C ARG A 128 4.35 11.66 13.74
N TYR A 129 4.09 10.71 14.62
CA TYR A 129 5.13 9.84 15.19
C TYR A 129 4.56 8.48 15.58
N PRO A 130 5.40 7.43 15.56
CA PRO A 130 5.01 6.12 16.05
C PRO A 130 5.01 6.08 17.57
N GLU A 131 3.99 5.44 18.14
CA GLU A 131 3.88 5.16 19.57
C GLU A 131 3.53 3.67 19.75
N PHE A 132 4.21 3.01 20.70
CA PHE A 132 3.92 1.62 21.02
C PHE A 132 2.83 1.53 22.09
N LYS A 133 1.70 0.89 21.75
CA LYS A 133 0.64 0.57 22.70
C LYS A 133 0.90 -0.78 23.34
N VAL A 134 1.15 -0.80 24.65
CA VAL A 134 1.42 -2.04 25.42
C VAL A 134 0.26 -3.04 25.33
N ALA A 135 -0.98 -2.56 25.39
CA ALA A 135 -2.17 -3.32 25.06
C ALA A 135 -2.88 -2.59 23.90
N PRO A 136 -2.97 -3.18 22.69
CA PRO A 136 -2.87 -4.61 22.34
C PRO A 136 -1.46 -5.13 21.95
N GLY A 137 -0.38 -4.38 22.17
CA GLY A 137 0.97 -4.77 21.74
C GLY A 137 1.27 -4.37 20.29
N ALA A 138 0.76 -3.21 19.86
CA ALA A 138 0.82 -2.74 18.49
C ALA A 138 1.42 -1.34 18.39
N TRP A 139 2.09 -1.07 17.27
CA TRP A 139 2.55 0.26 16.90
C TRP A 139 1.41 1.03 16.22
N VAL A 140 1.22 2.28 16.63
CA VAL A 140 0.27 3.20 16.01
C VAL A 140 0.97 4.49 15.65
N ILE A 141 0.54 5.14 14.56
CA ILE A 141 0.95 6.50 14.25
C ILE A 141 -0.01 7.45 14.95
N ARG A 142 0.53 8.38 15.74
CA ARG A 142 -0.21 9.42 16.44
C ARG A 142 0.07 10.77 15.80
N GLN A 143 -0.85 11.71 15.97
CA GLN A 143 -0.69 13.10 15.54
C GLN A 143 -0.80 14.04 16.74
N THR A 144 0.12 14.98 16.84
CA THR A 144 0.10 16.06 17.85
C THR A 144 0.23 17.39 17.15
N GLY A 145 -0.54 18.37 17.61
CA GLY A 145 -0.49 19.76 17.15
C GLY A 145 0.13 20.64 18.21
N VAL A 146 0.95 21.60 17.79
CA VAL A 146 1.46 22.64 18.68
C VAL A 146 1.16 23.99 18.07
N TYR A 147 0.52 24.84 18.86
CA TYR A 147 0.41 26.26 18.60
C TYR A 147 1.13 27.00 19.72
N GLN A 148 1.97 27.97 19.40
CA GLN A 148 2.63 28.80 20.38
C GLN A 148 2.61 30.26 19.96
N LYS A 149 2.32 31.13 20.92
CA LYS A 149 2.40 32.58 20.83
C LYS A 149 3.28 33.09 21.95
N PHE A 150 4.38 33.74 21.62
CA PHE A 150 5.27 34.34 22.62
C PHE A 150 5.69 35.75 22.24
N ASN A 151 5.95 36.57 23.26
CA ASN A 151 6.40 37.93 23.10
C ASN A 151 7.75 38.12 23.80
N THR A 152 8.79 38.44 23.02
CA THR A 152 10.16 38.57 23.50
C THR A 152 10.38 39.75 24.43
N LYS A 153 9.54 40.80 24.36
CA LYS A 153 9.66 42.00 25.23
C LYS A 153 8.91 41.84 26.55
N SER A 154 7.68 41.31 26.50
CA SER A 154 6.84 41.15 27.70
C SER A 154 7.06 39.81 28.41
N CYS A 155 7.88 38.93 27.85
CA CYS A 155 8.10 37.54 28.29
C CYS A 155 6.82 36.68 28.39
N GLN A 156 5.70 37.14 27.82
CA GLN A 156 4.47 36.35 27.77
C GLN A 156 4.64 35.16 26.82
N ASN A 157 4.13 33.99 27.22
CA ASN A 157 4.17 32.78 26.41
C ASN A 157 2.90 31.97 26.61
N VAL A 158 2.19 31.71 25.51
CA VAL A 158 1.01 30.87 25.45
C VAL A 158 1.30 29.69 24.54
N ILE A 159 1.13 28.49 25.07
CA ILE A 159 1.29 27.24 24.34
C ILE A 159 -0.03 26.49 24.38
N ILE A 160 -0.53 26.07 23.22
CA ILE A 160 -1.66 25.16 23.09
C ILE A 160 -1.15 23.86 22.48
N LEU A 161 -1.29 22.78 23.25
CA LEU A 161 -0.92 21.44 22.85
C LEU A 161 -2.19 20.63 22.54
N PHE A 162 -2.25 20.08 21.33
CA PHE A 162 -3.31 19.19 20.87
C PHE A 162 -2.82 17.74 20.93
N ASN A 163 -3.32 16.99 21.91
CA ASN A 163 -2.86 15.64 22.23
C ASN A 163 -3.74 14.54 21.57
N PRO A 164 -3.13 13.45 21.10
CA PRO A 164 -3.82 12.36 20.43
C PRO A 164 -4.59 11.40 21.35
N ALA A 165 -4.39 11.53 22.66
CA ALA A 165 -5.01 10.73 23.71
C ALA A 165 -4.87 11.45 25.06
N PRO A 166 -5.65 11.08 26.08
CA PRO A 166 -5.45 11.57 27.43
C PRO A 166 -4.10 11.09 27.99
N ALA A 167 -3.51 11.88 28.89
CA ALA A 167 -2.33 11.49 29.67
C ALA A 167 -1.09 11.09 28.83
N CYS A 168 -0.92 11.68 27.64
CA CYS A 168 0.25 11.52 26.78
C CYS A 168 1.57 11.85 27.51
N ALA A 169 2.66 11.21 27.07
CA ALA A 169 3.98 11.37 27.67
C ALA A 169 4.45 12.84 27.70
N LEU A 170 4.28 13.58 26.60
CA LEU A 170 4.65 14.99 26.51
C LEU A 170 3.84 15.85 27.49
N HIS A 171 2.52 15.64 27.58
CA HIS A 171 1.66 16.34 28.54
C HIS A 171 2.17 16.14 29.99
N LYS A 172 2.45 14.89 30.38
CA LYS A 172 2.96 14.58 31.73
C LYS A 172 4.29 15.26 32.02
N LYS A 173 5.21 15.25 31.05
CA LYS A 173 6.50 15.91 31.19
C LYS A 173 6.39 17.42 31.27
N ALA A 174 5.51 18.02 30.46
CA ALA A 174 5.20 19.45 30.52
C ALA A 174 4.61 19.84 31.89
N GLU A 175 3.65 19.05 32.40
CA GLU A 175 3.06 19.26 33.72
C GLU A 175 4.12 19.21 34.83
N ILE A 176 5.03 18.23 34.80
CA ILE A 176 6.13 18.13 35.76
C ILE A 176 7.11 19.31 35.63
N ALA A 177 7.48 19.70 34.41
CA ALA A 177 8.42 20.79 34.16
C ALA A 177 7.87 22.13 34.66
N LEU A 178 6.60 22.41 34.38
CA LEU A 178 5.94 23.63 34.81
C LEU A 178 5.65 23.65 36.31
N SER A 179 5.29 22.50 36.91
CA SER A 179 5.02 22.39 38.35
C SER A 179 6.28 22.57 39.21
N ARG A 180 7.45 22.20 38.68
CA ARG A 180 8.74 22.38 39.38
C ARG A 180 9.21 23.83 39.39
N GLY A 181 8.56 24.72 38.62
CA GLY A 181 8.85 26.16 38.62
C GLY A 181 10.29 26.52 38.26
N THR A 182 11.01 25.66 37.54
CA THR A 182 12.41 25.91 37.21
C THR A 182 12.52 27.17 36.34
N PRO A 183 13.31 28.18 36.74
CA PRO A 183 13.40 29.46 36.04
C PRO A 183 13.83 29.33 34.56
N ASP A 184 14.55 28.26 34.23
CA ASP A 184 15.00 27.97 32.86
C ASP A 184 13.83 27.68 31.89
N VAL A 185 12.75 27.03 32.34
CA VAL A 185 11.60 26.69 31.48
C VAL A 185 10.85 27.95 31.04
N HIS A 186 10.75 28.95 31.91
CA HIS A 186 10.07 30.21 31.58
C HIS A 186 10.90 31.15 30.71
N ARG A 187 12.22 30.96 30.68
CA ARG A 187 13.15 31.75 29.85
C ARG A 187 13.40 31.13 28.48
N ASP A 188 13.16 29.83 28.34
CA ASP A 188 13.38 29.10 27.10
C ASP A 188 12.10 28.96 26.27
N PHE A 189 11.84 29.89 25.34
CA PHE A 189 10.65 29.79 24.48
C PHE A 189 10.56 28.51 23.63
N PHE A 190 11.66 27.75 23.47
CA PHE A 190 11.70 26.54 22.65
C PHE A 190 11.59 25.24 23.45
N TRP A 191 11.43 25.30 24.77
CA TRP A 191 11.46 24.14 25.66
C TRP A 191 10.49 23.03 25.23
N ILE A 192 9.25 23.39 24.89
CA ILE A 192 8.20 22.43 24.54
C ILE A 192 8.51 21.70 23.24
N HIS A 193 9.09 22.41 22.27
CA HIS A 193 9.49 21.83 20.99
C HIS A 193 10.63 20.83 21.20
N LYS A 194 11.65 21.21 21.96
CA LYS A 194 12.77 20.31 22.32
C LYS A 194 12.24 19.05 23.02
N GLU A 195 11.35 19.22 24.00
CA GLU A 195 10.79 18.09 24.74
C GLU A 195 9.91 17.18 23.87
N LEU A 196 9.15 17.75 22.93
CA LEU A 196 8.34 17.01 21.97
C LEU A 196 9.19 16.10 21.08
N PHE A 197 10.26 16.63 20.49
CA PHE A 197 11.15 15.84 19.64
C PHE A 197 11.91 14.79 20.46
N ASN A 198 12.44 15.15 21.64
CA ASN A 198 13.14 14.23 22.53
C ASN A 198 12.25 13.08 23.02
N THR A 199 10.96 13.34 23.24
CA THR A 199 10.02 12.33 23.74
C THR A 199 9.65 11.32 22.68
N TYR A 200 9.34 11.76 21.46
CA TYR A 200 8.69 10.90 20.48
C TYR A 200 9.61 10.38 19.37
N PHE A 201 10.68 11.09 19.01
CA PHE A 201 11.39 10.75 17.77
C PHE A 201 12.32 9.55 17.89
N SER A 202 12.78 9.22 19.09
CA SER A 202 13.56 7.99 19.31
C SER A 202 12.76 6.72 18.97
N ALA A 203 11.42 6.80 19.00
CA ALA A 203 10.53 5.69 18.67
C ALA A 203 10.60 5.26 17.20
N TRP A 204 10.98 6.14 16.27
CA TRP A 204 11.14 5.81 14.86
C TRP A 204 12.14 4.68 14.62
N ARG A 205 13.23 4.64 15.41
CA ARG A 205 14.21 3.55 15.35
C ARG A 205 13.57 2.21 15.68
N LEU A 206 12.82 2.15 16.77
CA LEU A 206 12.17 0.92 17.23
C LEU A 206 11.03 0.49 16.28
N TYR A 207 10.34 1.46 15.68
CA TYR A 207 9.33 1.20 14.66
C TYR A 207 9.93 0.58 13.40
N ASN A 208 11.06 1.11 12.91
CA ASN A 208 11.79 0.49 11.78
C ASN A 208 12.24 -0.95 12.11
N VAL A 209 12.77 -1.19 13.32
CA VAL A 209 13.15 -2.54 13.78
C VAL A 209 11.94 -3.48 13.82
N HIS A 210 10.77 -2.98 14.21
CA HIS A 210 9.55 -3.78 14.21
C HIS A 210 9.16 -4.19 12.79
N LEU A 211 9.18 -3.26 11.82
CA LEU A 211 8.88 -3.57 10.42
C LEU A 211 9.91 -4.55 9.83
N GLU A 212 11.19 -4.36 10.14
CA GLU A 212 12.27 -5.27 9.73
C GLU A 212 12.08 -6.69 10.27
N LYS A 213 11.67 -6.84 11.55
CA LYS A 213 11.37 -8.15 12.14
C LYS A 213 10.23 -8.89 11.45
N ILE A 214 9.29 -8.17 10.81
CA ILE A 214 8.23 -8.78 10.02
C ILE A 214 8.76 -9.14 8.62
N LEU A 215 9.63 -8.30 8.04
CA LEU A 215 10.17 -8.50 6.70
C LEU A 215 11.17 -9.66 6.62
N LEU A 216 12.09 -9.80 7.59
CA LEU A 216 13.19 -10.78 7.53
C LEU A 216 12.74 -12.25 7.37
N PRO A 217 11.73 -12.75 8.12
CA PRO A 217 11.24 -14.12 7.92
C PRO A 217 10.64 -14.32 6.53
N ILE A 218 9.91 -13.31 6.02
CA ILE A 218 9.32 -13.35 4.67
C ILE A 218 10.42 -13.41 3.62
N ALA A 219 11.47 -12.61 3.78
CA ALA A 219 12.63 -12.59 2.89
C ALA A 219 13.34 -13.96 2.85
N SER A 220 13.58 -14.56 4.02
CA SER A 220 14.20 -15.88 4.12
C SER A 220 13.37 -16.95 3.42
N ASN A 221 12.06 -16.96 3.68
CA ASN A 221 11.13 -17.92 3.07
C ASN A 221 11.04 -17.76 1.55
N ALA A 222 11.05 -16.53 1.05
CA ALA A 222 11.01 -16.24 -0.39
C ALA A 222 12.22 -16.78 -1.15
N VAL A 223 13.40 -16.73 -0.51
CA VAL A 223 14.64 -17.27 -1.11
C VAL A 223 14.63 -18.79 -1.05
N SER A 224 14.21 -19.40 0.07
CA SER A 224 14.10 -20.86 0.15
C SER A 224 13.07 -21.41 -0.82
N SER A 225 11.94 -20.73 -1.02
CA SER A 225 10.88 -21.17 -1.92
C SER A 225 11.18 -20.97 -3.42
N PHE A 226 12.19 -20.17 -3.75
CA PHE A 226 12.76 -20.19 -5.09
C PHE A 226 13.60 -21.46 -5.32
N VAL A 227 14.21 -22.00 -4.27
CA VAL A 227 15.11 -23.16 -4.30
C VAL A 227 14.34 -24.49 -4.14
N GLU A 228 13.31 -24.50 -3.29
CA GLU A 228 12.43 -25.64 -3.03
C GLU A 228 11.04 -25.39 -3.64
N GLU A 229 10.30 -26.45 -3.97
CA GLU A 229 8.97 -26.36 -4.59
C GLU A 229 8.01 -25.44 -3.80
N LEU A 230 7.64 -24.29 -4.40
CA LEU A 230 6.73 -23.28 -3.83
C LEU A 230 5.47 -23.95 -3.23
N SER A 231 5.14 -23.64 -1.97
CA SER A 231 3.98 -24.21 -1.26
C SER A 231 2.79 -23.24 -1.23
N GLU A 232 1.55 -23.73 -1.03
CA GLU A 232 0.34 -22.88 -0.91
C GLU A 232 0.45 -21.80 0.20
N THR A 233 1.37 -21.95 1.15
CA THR A 233 1.58 -21.01 2.26
C THR A 233 2.06 -19.61 1.83
N GLU A 234 2.61 -19.45 0.63
CA GLU A 234 3.20 -18.20 0.16
C GLU A 234 2.17 -17.11 -0.20
N PHE A 235 0.94 -17.51 -0.55
CA PHE A 235 -0.17 -16.58 -0.77
C PHE A 235 -0.48 -15.74 0.49
N HIS A 236 -0.21 -16.28 1.69
CA HIS A 236 -0.41 -15.56 2.95
C HIS A 236 0.63 -14.44 3.20
N HIS A 237 1.73 -14.41 2.46
CA HIS A 237 2.77 -13.39 2.62
C HIS A 237 2.51 -12.11 1.81
N LEU A 238 1.78 -12.20 0.69
CA LEU A 238 1.52 -11.06 -0.20
C LEU A 238 0.74 -9.91 0.48
N PRO A 239 -0.35 -10.15 1.23
CA PRO A 239 -1.06 -9.06 1.93
C PRO A 239 -0.19 -8.39 3.01
N LYS A 240 0.64 -9.18 3.71
CA LYS A 240 1.57 -8.67 4.72
C LYS A 240 2.65 -7.80 4.08
N LEU A 241 3.14 -8.20 2.90
CA LEU A 241 4.15 -7.46 2.15
C LEU A 241 3.57 -6.14 1.61
N ALA A 242 2.35 -6.15 1.07
CA ALA A 242 1.65 -4.94 0.65
C ALA A 242 1.42 -3.97 1.83
N TYR A 243 1.06 -4.50 3.00
CA TYR A 243 0.96 -3.71 4.24
C TYR A 243 2.31 -3.09 4.62
N LEU A 244 3.41 -3.86 4.61
CA LEU A 244 4.76 -3.36 4.91
C LEU A 244 5.20 -2.29 3.92
N GLU A 245 5.00 -2.51 2.62
CA GLU A 245 5.34 -1.54 1.58
C GLU A 245 4.61 -0.22 1.78
N SER A 246 3.30 -0.27 2.05
CA SER A 246 2.50 0.93 2.33
C SER A 246 3.02 1.68 3.56
N ARG A 247 3.32 0.97 4.66
CA ARG A 247 3.83 1.59 5.88
C ARG A 247 5.23 2.15 5.72
N LEU A 248 6.14 1.41 5.09
CA LEU A 248 7.52 1.86 4.82
C LEU A 248 7.55 3.06 3.87
N ALA A 249 6.65 3.10 2.88
CA ALA A 249 6.51 4.24 1.98
C ALA A 249 6.10 5.52 2.71
N GLN A 250 5.30 5.44 3.78
CA GLN A 250 4.83 6.60 4.55
C GLN A 250 5.94 7.27 5.38
N ILE A 251 6.91 6.50 5.88
CA ILE A 251 7.90 6.96 6.86
C ILE A 251 8.74 8.16 6.33
N PRO A 252 9.31 8.12 5.11
CA PRO A 252 10.07 9.25 4.59
C PRO A 252 9.27 10.54 4.51
N PHE A 253 7.98 10.48 4.16
CA PHE A 253 7.12 11.67 4.08
C PHE A 253 6.85 12.27 5.47
N LEU A 254 6.56 11.43 6.46
CA LEU A 254 6.32 11.89 7.84
C LEU A 254 7.58 12.50 8.47
N LEU A 255 8.74 11.88 8.23
CA LEU A 255 10.02 12.40 8.70
C LEU A 255 10.45 13.66 7.94
N ALA A 256 10.13 13.78 6.65
CA ALA A 256 10.36 15.00 5.88
C ALA A 256 9.54 16.17 6.42
N ALA A 257 8.23 15.98 6.66
CA ALA A 257 7.38 17.01 7.26
C ALA A 257 7.91 17.45 8.64
N SER A 258 8.41 16.50 9.43
CA SER A 258 9.04 16.80 10.73
C SER A 258 10.37 17.56 10.58
N ASN A 259 11.15 17.24 9.54
CA ASN A 259 12.40 17.92 9.22
C ASN A 259 12.15 19.37 8.80
N ASP A 260 11.07 19.64 8.07
CA ASP A 260 10.64 20.99 7.69
C ASP A 260 10.27 21.83 8.92
N VAL A 261 9.58 21.22 9.91
CA VAL A 261 9.31 21.87 11.20
C VAL A 261 10.61 22.20 11.94
N LEU A 262 11.54 21.25 12.03
CA LEU A 262 12.85 21.50 12.64
C LEU A 262 13.63 22.58 11.89
N ALA A 263 13.50 22.66 10.56
CA ALA A 263 14.13 23.70 9.76
C ALA A 263 13.55 25.08 10.06
N GLY A 264 12.22 25.20 10.13
CA GLY A 264 11.52 26.42 10.53
C GLY A 264 11.90 26.88 11.94
N LEU A 265 11.90 25.97 12.91
CA LEU A 265 12.33 26.26 14.28
C LEU A 265 13.80 26.70 14.34
N SER A 266 14.69 26.07 13.55
CA SER A 266 16.10 26.47 13.50
C SER A 266 16.29 27.87 12.90
N SER A 267 15.50 28.21 11.88
CA SER A 267 15.50 29.54 11.27
C SER A 267 15.01 30.60 12.26
N LEU A 268 13.97 30.28 13.05
CA LEU A 268 13.53 31.13 14.16
C LEU A 268 14.64 31.35 15.20
N CYS A 269 15.31 30.28 15.64
CA CYS A 269 16.44 30.39 16.56
C CYS A 269 17.52 31.30 15.99
N GLN A 270 17.86 31.15 14.71
CA GLN A 270 18.86 31.97 14.04
C GLN A 270 18.49 33.47 14.05
N GLY A 271 17.22 33.81 13.83
CA GLY A 271 16.75 35.20 13.92
C GLY A 271 16.89 35.80 15.32
N LEU A 272 16.76 34.97 16.37
CA LEU A 272 16.89 35.40 17.76
C LEU A 272 18.34 35.46 18.26
N LEU A 273 19.31 34.91 17.52
CA LEU A 273 20.73 35.00 17.89
C LEU A 273 21.28 36.43 17.80
N CYS A 274 20.63 37.31 17.03
CA CYS A 274 20.99 38.73 16.91
C CYS A 274 20.32 39.61 17.98
N ASN A 275 19.60 39.03 18.94
CA ASN A 275 18.92 39.78 19.99
C ASN A 275 19.91 40.25 21.07
N THR A 276 19.55 41.31 21.79
CA THR A 276 20.40 41.91 22.84
C THR A 276 20.35 41.17 24.17
N ASP A 277 19.44 40.21 24.33
CA ASP A 277 19.29 39.42 25.55
C ASP A 277 20.16 38.15 25.49
N ASP A 278 21.21 38.12 26.32
CA ASP A 278 22.17 37.02 26.41
C ASP A 278 21.51 35.67 26.75
N HIS A 279 20.47 35.65 27.60
CA HIS A 279 19.78 34.41 27.97
C HIS A 279 18.98 33.85 26.79
N LEU A 280 18.29 34.73 26.06
CA LEU A 280 17.52 34.34 24.89
C LEU A 280 18.44 33.82 23.78
N GLN A 281 19.60 34.45 23.61
CA GLN A 281 20.62 34.00 22.66
C GLN A 281 21.14 32.60 23.03
N GLU A 282 21.49 32.36 24.29
CA GLU A 282 21.99 31.06 24.75
C GLU A 282 20.92 29.95 24.62
N SER A 283 19.67 30.28 24.93
CA SER A 283 18.55 29.34 24.75
C SER A 283 18.33 29.00 23.28
N ALA A 284 18.36 30.00 22.39
CA ALA A 284 18.25 29.81 20.94
C ALA A 284 19.42 28.98 20.39
N ARG A 285 20.65 29.22 20.88
CA ARG A 285 21.84 28.44 20.50
C ARG A 285 21.70 26.97 20.90
N THR A 286 21.29 26.71 22.14
CA THR A 286 21.07 25.35 22.64
C THR A 286 19.95 24.65 21.86
N ALA A 287 18.84 25.34 21.61
CA ALA A 287 17.74 24.82 20.81
C ALA A 287 18.17 24.49 19.38
N MET A 288 18.95 25.36 18.73
CA MET A 288 19.45 25.15 17.37
C MET A 288 20.33 23.91 17.26
N VAL A 289 21.22 23.68 18.22
CA VAL A 289 22.06 22.46 18.27
C VAL A 289 21.19 21.21 18.37
N GLN A 290 20.22 21.20 19.30
CA GLN A 290 19.31 20.07 19.47
C GLN A 290 18.44 19.82 18.24
N PHE A 291 17.89 20.87 17.62
CA PHE A 291 17.09 20.73 16.40
C PHE A 291 17.91 20.19 15.24
N ASN A 292 19.14 20.67 15.02
CA ASN A 292 20.02 20.16 13.97
C ASN A 292 20.40 18.69 14.21
N GLN A 293 20.66 18.30 15.46
CA GLN A 293 20.88 16.90 15.79
C GLN A 293 19.64 16.05 15.46
N GLN A 294 18.45 16.55 15.79
CA GLN A 294 17.21 15.84 15.49
C GLN A 294 16.93 15.72 13.98
N LYS A 295 17.31 16.72 13.17
CA LYS A 295 17.24 16.63 11.70
C LYS A 295 18.09 15.47 11.18
N SER A 296 19.33 15.36 11.67
CA SER A 296 20.21 14.25 11.30
C SER A 296 19.60 12.89 11.65
N TYR A 297 18.93 12.76 12.80
CA TYR A 297 18.21 11.52 13.14
C TYR A 297 17.04 11.25 12.19
N CYS A 298 16.26 12.27 11.79
CA CYS A 298 15.17 12.12 10.83
C CYS A 298 15.69 11.58 9.49
N GLU A 299 16.81 12.10 9.00
CA GLU A 299 17.44 11.60 7.77
C GLU A 299 17.88 10.14 7.90
N VAL A 300 18.51 9.77 9.02
CA VAL A 300 18.97 8.39 9.27
C VAL A 300 17.78 7.42 9.31
N TYR A 301 16.71 7.76 10.01
CA TYR A 301 15.52 6.92 10.08
C TYR A 301 14.80 6.79 8.74
N SER A 302 14.77 7.87 7.95
CA SER A 302 14.21 7.89 6.59
C SER A 302 15.00 6.97 5.65
N ARG A 303 16.33 7.08 5.64
CA ARG A 303 17.20 6.20 4.84
C ARG A 303 17.05 4.73 5.24
N GLY A 304 16.92 4.45 6.54
CA GLY A 304 16.64 3.10 7.05
C GLY A 304 15.33 2.53 6.50
N ALA A 305 14.25 3.32 6.55
CA ALA A 305 12.96 2.92 6.01
C ALA A 305 12.99 2.73 4.48
N GLN A 306 13.68 3.59 3.73
CA GLN A 306 13.86 3.46 2.28
C GLN A 306 14.62 2.18 1.90
N CYS A 307 15.65 1.80 2.67
CA CYS A 307 16.36 0.55 2.46
C CYS A 307 15.44 -0.66 2.63
N LEU A 308 14.66 -0.70 3.71
CA LEU A 308 13.67 -1.74 3.97
C LEU A 308 12.58 -1.76 2.88
N GLN A 309 12.15 -0.60 2.39
CA GLN A 309 11.18 -0.49 1.30
C GLN A 309 11.72 -1.11 0.01
N LEU A 310 12.95 -0.76 -0.38
CA LEU A 310 13.61 -1.33 -1.56
C LEU A 310 13.79 -2.84 -1.43
N GLN A 311 14.13 -3.33 -0.23
CA GLN A 311 14.22 -4.76 0.05
C GLN A 311 12.85 -5.44 -0.10
N SER A 312 11.80 -4.86 0.47
CA SER A 312 10.42 -5.35 0.34
C SER A 312 9.99 -5.46 -1.12
N GLN A 313 10.21 -4.41 -1.91
CA GLN A 313 9.88 -4.39 -3.34
C GLN A 313 10.61 -5.47 -4.14
N LYS A 314 11.91 -5.68 -3.87
CA LYS A 314 12.69 -6.75 -4.50
C LYS A 314 12.14 -8.13 -4.16
N ILE A 315 11.72 -8.34 -2.92
CA ILE A 315 11.10 -9.60 -2.49
C ILE A 315 9.76 -9.79 -3.20
N THR A 316 8.90 -8.77 -3.23
CA THR A 316 7.62 -8.81 -3.96
C THR A 316 7.82 -9.20 -5.42
N GLN A 317 8.79 -8.57 -6.08
CA GLN A 317 9.12 -8.86 -7.48
C GLN A 317 9.66 -10.28 -7.67
N LEU A 318 10.49 -10.78 -6.76
CA LEU A 318 10.99 -12.15 -6.78
C LEU A 318 9.84 -13.16 -6.66
N LEU A 319 8.94 -12.98 -5.68
CA LEU A 319 7.77 -13.85 -5.52
C LEU A 319 6.89 -13.83 -6.77
N ALA A 320 6.56 -12.65 -7.30
CA ALA A 320 5.75 -12.51 -8.50
C ALA A 320 6.38 -13.22 -9.71
N ASN A 321 7.69 -13.06 -9.91
CA ASN A 321 8.42 -13.74 -10.98
C ASN A 321 8.43 -15.27 -10.79
N THR A 322 8.58 -15.74 -9.56
CA THR A 322 8.59 -17.18 -9.27
C THR A 322 7.21 -17.80 -9.47
N LEU A 323 6.15 -17.09 -9.10
CA LEU A 323 4.76 -17.48 -9.41
C LEU A 323 4.53 -17.57 -10.92
N ASN A 324 4.91 -16.54 -11.68
CA ASN A 324 4.79 -16.55 -13.14
C ASN A 324 5.59 -17.70 -13.78
N PHE A 325 6.80 -17.97 -13.29
CA PHE A 325 7.62 -19.09 -13.76
C PHE A 325 6.94 -20.43 -13.50
N ARG A 326 6.30 -20.60 -12.33
CA ARG A 326 5.53 -21.81 -12.00
C ARG A 326 4.34 -21.99 -12.94
N GLU A 327 3.56 -20.94 -13.17
CA GLU A 327 2.43 -21.00 -14.11
C GLU A 327 2.89 -21.41 -15.51
N GLN A 328 4.02 -20.88 -15.98
CA GLN A 328 4.64 -21.28 -17.24
C GLN A 328 5.11 -22.75 -17.24
N SER A 329 5.70 -23.22 -16.13
CA SER A 329 6.15 -24.62 -15.98
C SER A 329 4.97 -25.59 -15.99
N LEU A 330 3.91 -25.29 -15.23
CA LEU A 330 2.68 -26.09 -15.21
C LEU A 330 2.02 -26.13 -16.60
N ALA A 331 1.93 -24.99 -17.29
CA ALA A 331 1.45 -24.93 -18.66
C ALA A 331 2.30 -25.79 -19.60
N LYS A 332 3.63 -25.80 -19.43
CA LYS A 332 4.54 -26.66 -20.22
C LYS A 332 4.29 -28.14 -19.95
N VAL A 333 4.13 -28.56 -18.70
CA VAL A 333 3.83 -29.96 -18.33
C VAL A 333 2.45 -30.39 -18.87
N GLN A 334 1.46 -29.50 -18.80
CA GLN A 334 0.15 -29.76 -19.38
C GLN A 334 0.23 -29.90 -20.91
N ASN A 335 0.98 -29.04 -21.58
CA ASN A 335 1.22 -29.10 -23.02
C ASN A 335 1.95 -30.39 -23.44
N THR A 336 2.99 -30.81 -22.71
CA THR A 336 3.70 -32.07 -23.03
C THR A 336 2.81 -33.28 -22.80
N THR A 337 1.98 -33.26 -21.76
CA THR A 337 0.99 -34.32 -21.49
C THR A 337 -0.04 -34.39 -22.61
N MET A 338 -0.57 -33.25 -23.05
CA MET A 338 -1.48 -33.16 -24.20
C MET A 338 -0.83 -33.65 -25.49
N LEU A 339 0.44 -33.30 -25.75
CA LEU A 339 1.19 -33.80 -26.90
C LEU A 339 1.35 -35.32 -26.86
N ARG A 340 1.61 -35.91 -25.69
CA ARG A 340 1.70 -37.36 -25.51
C ARG A 340 0.35 -38.05 -25.75
N LEU A 341 -0.74 -37.47 -25.26
CA LEU A 341 -2.10 -37.94 -25.51
C LEU A 341 -2.43 -37.87 -27.01
N ASN A 342 -2.11 -36.76 -27.68
CA ASN A 342 -2.28 -36.62 -29.12
C ASN A 342 -1.46 -37.64 -29.92
N LYS A 343 -0.20 -37.88 -29.55
CA LYS A 343 0.63 -38.91 -30.20
C LYS A 343 0.02 -40.31 -30.05
N SER A 344 -0.56 -40.60 -28.89
CA SER A 344 -1.24 -41.88 -28.63
C SER A 344 -2.54 -41.99 -29.45
N ALA A 345 -3.33 -40.92 -29.55
CA ALA A 345 -4.52 -40.88 -30.38
C ALA A 345 -4.20 -41.06 -31.87
N VAL A 346 -3.13 -40.42 -32.37
CA VAL A 346 -2.65 -40.62 -33.74
C VAL A 346 -2.20 -42.06 -33.97
N PHE A 347 -1.52 -42.69 -33.00
CA PHE A 347 -1.13 -44.10 -33.11
C PHE A 347 -2.33 -45.05 -33.21
N ILE A 348 -3.34 -44.89 -32.35
CA ILE A 348 -4.58 -45.69 -32.39
C ILE A 348 -5.30 -45.51 -33.72
N THR A 349 -5.44 -44.25 -34.18
CA THR A 349 -6.10 -43.94 -35.45
C THR A 349 -5.39 -44.60 -36.63
N THR A 350 -4.06 -44.59 -36.62
CA THR A 350 -3.23 -45.26 -37.64
C THR A 350 -3.46 -46.78 -37.63
N LEU A 351 -3.52 -47.40 -36.45
CA LEU A 351 -3.79 -48.84 -36.32
C LEU A 351 -5.19 -49.21 -36.83
N THR A 352 -6.20 -48.39 -36.52
CA THR A 352 -7.56 -48.62 -37.04
C THR A 352 -7.65 -48.47 -38.55
N LEU A 353 -6.96 -47.48 -39.15
CA LEU A 353 -6.90 -47.31 -40.60
C LEU A 353 -6.18 -48.47 -41.30
N LEU A 354 -5.20 -49.09 -40.65
CA LEU A 354 -4.49 -50.26 -41.18
C LEU A 354 -5.37 -51.52 -41.14
N TYR A 355 -6.15 -51.71 -40.09
CA TYR A 355 -6.89 -52.96 -39.85
C TYR A 355 -8.30 -52.97 -40.44
N LEU A 356 -8.94 -51.80 -40.59
CA LEU A 356 -10.32 -51.67 -41.05
C LEU A 356 -10.54 -52.17 -42.49
N PRO A 357 -9.70 -51.84 -43.49
CA PRO A 357 -9.91 -52.29 -44.87
C PRO A 357 -9.79 -53.81 -45.04
N PRO A 358 -8.73 -54.49 -44.52
CA PRO A 358 -8.64 -55.95 -44.58
C PRO A 358 -9.81 -56.63 -43.86
N SER A 359 -10.24 -56.11 -42.70
CA SER A 359 -11.36 -56.68 -41.94
C SER A 359 -12.69 -56.59 -42.70
N PHE A 360 -12.93 -55.48 -43.40
CA PHE A 360 -14.11 -55.31 -44.27
C PHE A 360 -14.09 -56.32 -45.42
N VAL A 361 -12.95 -56.45 -46.10
CA VAL A 361 -12.76 -57.41 -47.19
C VAL A 361 -12.91 -58.85 -46.69
N ALA A 362 -12.37 -59.17 -45.51
CA ALA A 362 -12.51 -60.48 -44.87
C ALA A 362 -13.96 -60.81 -44.51
N THR A 363 -14.75 -59.82 -44.06
CA THR A 363 -16.17 -60.03 -43.76
C THR A 363 -16.99 -60.21 -45.05
N PHE A 364 -16.71 -59.40 -46.08
CA PHE A 364 -17.40 -59.48 -47.38
C PHE A 364 -17.15 -60.81 -48.10
N PHE A 365 -15.92 -61.32 -48.03
CA PHE A 365 -15.50 -62.53 -48.73
C PHE A 365 -15.47 -63.80 -47.85
N GLY A 366 -15.51 -63.67 -46.53
CA GLY A 366 -15.32 -64.76 -45.57
C GLY A 366 -16.41 -65.83 -45.62
N MET A 367 -17.60 -65.52 -46.13
CA MET A 367 -18.68 -66.51 -46.28
C MET A 367 -18.66 -67.24 -47.64
N ASN A 368 -17.88 -66.77 -48.63
CA ASN A 368 -18.00 -67.23 -50.01
C ASN A 368 -16.81 -68.08 -50.51
N PHE A 369 -15.72 -68.18 -49.73
CA PHE A 369 -14.48 -68.86 -50.16
C PHE A 369 -14.12 -70.12 -49.35
N PHE A 370 -14.89 -70.45 -48.32
CA PHE A 370 -14.70 -71.64 -47.51
C PHE A 370 -15.96 -72.48 -47.60
N ASP A 371 -15.87 -73.64 -48.26
CA ASP A 371 -16.97 -74.59 -48.37
C ASP A 371 -16.61 -75.85 -47.55
N LEU A 372 -17.57 -76.33 -46.76
CA LEU A 372 -17.42 -77.51 -45.92
C LEU A 372 -17.99 -78.72 -46.68
N ASP A 373 -17.11 -79.57 -47.19
CA ASP A 373 -17.50 -80.78 -47.90
C ASP A 373 -18.00 -81.84 -46.90
N GLU A 374 -19.33 -82.05 -46.84
CA GLU A 374 -20.01 -83.00 -45.94
C GLU A 374 -19.58 -84.47 -46.16
N SER A 375 -18.90 -84.79 -47.26
CA SER A 375 -18.54 -86.16 -47.58
C SER A 375 -17.13 -86.57 -47.13
N ALA A 376 -16.27 -85.62 -46.76
CA ALA A 376 -14.83 -85.89 -46.57
C ALA A 376 -14.18 -85.26 -45.33
N ASP A 377 -14.91 -84.46 -44.53
CA ASP A 377 -14.45 -83.80 -43.31
C ASP A 377 -13.16 -82.97 -43.52
N ARG A 378 -13.10 -82.23 -44.64
CA ARG A 378 -11.96 -81.37 -45.01
C ARG A 378 -12.47 -80.03 -45.49
N ILE A 379 -11.90 -78.97 -44.94
CA ILE A 379 -12.14 -77.60 -45.39
C ILE A 379 -11.40 -77.41 -46.72
N VAL A 380 -12.13 -77.19 -47.82
CA VAL A 380 -11.53 -76.95 -49.14
C VAL A 380 -11.56 -75.44 -49.42
N ALA A 381 -10.39 -74.83 -49.49
CA ALA A 381 -10.26 -73.42 -49.87
C ALA A 381 -10.36 -73.25 -51.40
N THR A 382 -11.18 -72.32 -51.88
CA THR A 382 -11.33 -72.06 -53.32
C THR A 382 -10.03 -71.51 -53.94
N PRO A 383 -9.62 -71.94 -55.15
CA PRO A 383 -8.35 -71.51 -55.79
C PRO A 383 -8.25 -70.02 -56.14
N VAL A 384 -9.32 -69.23 -55.96
CA VAL A 384 -9.38 -67.79 -56.25
C VAL A 384 -9.09 -66.89 -55.03
N ILE A 385 -8.62 -67.47 -53.92
CA ILE A 385 -8.29 -66.75 -52.67
C ILE A 385 -7.26 -65.60 -52.88
N TRP A 386 -6.52 -65.59 -53.98
CA TRP A 386 -5.60 -64.50 -54.33
C TRP A 386 -6.30 -63.14 -54.55
N ILE A 387 -7.57 -63.14 -54.98
CA ILE A 387 -8.37 -61.91 -55.17
C ILE A 387 -8.61 -61.19 -53.84
N TYR A 388 -8.79 -61.95 -52.75
CA TYR A 388 -8.91 -61.41 -51.40
C TYR A 388 -7.67 -60.59 -51.01
N PHE A 389 -6.47 -61.14 -51.22
CA PHE A 389 -5.21 -60.45 -50.91
C PHE A 389 -5.03 -59.20 -51.77
N LEU A 390 -5.36 -59.27 -53.06
CA LEU A 390 -5.25 -58.14 -53.98
C LEU A 390 -6.20 -57.00 -53.61
N CYS A 391 -7.48 -57.30 -53.38
CA CYS A 391 -8.46 -56.30 -52.95
C CYS A 391 -8.08 -55.67 -51.62
N SER A 392 -7.67 -56.46 -50.62
CA SER A 392 -7.23 -55.97 -49.32
C SER A 392 -6.01 -55.03 -49.44
N ALA A 393 -5.03 -55.37 -50.28
CA ALA A 393 -3.84 -54.55 -50.48
C ALA A 393 -4.17 -53.20 -51.15
N VAL A 394 -5.01 -53.20 -52.18
CA VAL A 394 -5.43 -51.97 -52.89
C VAL A 394 -6.23 -51.05 -51.97
N LEU A 395 -7.17 -51.61 -51.19
CA LEU A 395 -8.00 -50.84 -50.26
C LEU A 395 -7.18 -50.21 -49.15
N THR A 396 -6.22 -50.96 -48.58
CA THR A 396 -5.30 -50.48 -47.54
C THR A 396 -4.41 -49.34 -48.04
N LEU A 397 -3.83 -49.49 -49.24
CA LEU A 397 -3.03 -48.45 -49.88
C LEU A 397 -3.86 -47.19 -50.16
N GLY A 398 -5.08 -47.37 -50.65
CA GLY A 398 -6.03 -46.28 -50.89
C GLY A 398 -6.37 -45.50 -49.61
N THR A 399 -6.67 -46.19 -48.51
CA THR A 399 -6.94 -45.54 -47.22
C THR A 399 -5.73 -44.81 -46.64
N PHE A 400 -4.52 -45.35 -46.82
CA PHE A 400 -3.29 -44.72 -46.32
C PHE A 400 -2.94 -43.45 -47.10
N VAL A 401 -3.07 -43.50 -48.44
CA VAL A 401 -2.90 -42.33 -49.32
C VAL A 401 -3.92 -41.25 -48.98
N PHE A 402 -5.19 -41.62 -48.81
CA PHE A 402 -6.25 -40.68 -48.44
C PHE A 402 -5.98 -39.99 -47.09
N TYR A 403 -5.51 -40.75 -46.09
CA TYR A 403 -5.15 -40.23 -44.78
C TYR A 403 -4.00 -39.22 -44.84
N HIS A 404 -2.93 -39.54 -45.59
CA HIS A 404 -1.80 -38.62 -45.78
C HIS A 404 -2.21 -37.33 -46.50
N ILE A 405 -3.08 -37.42 -47.51
CA ILE A 405 -3.63 -36.24 -48.19
C ILE A 405 -4.45 -35.36 -47.24
N LEU A 406 -5.16 -35.95 -46.28
CA LEU A 406 -5.96 -35.23 -45.27
C LEU A 406 -5.08 -34.55 -44.20
N LEU A 407 -3.97 -35.18 -43.82
CA LEU A 407 -3.00 -34.65 -42.87
C LEU A 407 -2.19 -33.48 -43.44
N ASP A 408 -1.79 -33.57 -44.70
CA ASP A 408 -1.16 -32.46 -45.42
C ASP A 408 -2.25 -31.46 -45.89
N ARG A 409 -2.65 -30.56 -44.99
CA ARG A 409 -3.60 -29.47 -45.30
C ARG A 409 -3.21 -28.64 -46.52
N THR A 410 -1.92 -28.60 -46.86
CA THR A 410 -1.37 -27.94 -48.06
C THR A 410 -1.76 -28.66 -49.35
N VAL A 411 -1.73 -30.00 -49.36
CA VAL A 411 -2.07 -30.83 -50.51
C VAL A 411 -3.59 -30.89 -50.70
N PHE A 412 -4.36 -30.94 -49.61
CA PHE A 412 -5.82 -30.83 -49.68
C PHE A 412 -6.26 -29.47 -50.26
N GLY A 413 -5.61 -28.37 -49.85
CA GLY A 413 -5.86 -27.04 -50.44
C GLY A 413 -5.56 -26.98 -51.94
N GLN A 414 -4.47 -27.59 -52.39
CA GLN A 414 -4.10 -27.66 -53.80
C GLN A 414 -5.01 -28.58 -54.64
N LEU A 415 -5.46 -29.72 -54.08
CA LEU A 415 -6.40 -30.64 -54.72
C LEU A 415 -7.80 -30.05 -54.79
N ALA A 416 -8.28 -29.40 -53.73
CA ALA A 416 -9.55 -28.69 -53.73
C ALA A 416 -9.53 -27.53 -54.74
N ALA A 417 -8.44 -26.77 -54.81
CA ALA A 417 -8.25 -25.74 -55.82
C ALA A 417 -8.26 -26.33 -57.24
N LYS A 418 -7.52 -27.42 -57.50
CA LYS A 418 -7.52 -28.10 -58.82
C LYS A 418 -8.90 -28.68 -59.20
N ALA A 419 -9.63 -29.25 -58.24
CA ALA A 419 -10.98 -29.77 -58.47
C ALA A 419 -11.96 -28.63 -58.78
N PHE A 420 -11.84 -27.48 -58.11
CA PHE A 420 -12.63 -26.30 -58.40
C PHE A 420 -12.34 -25.76 -59.80
N THR A 421 -11.06 -25.67 -60.18
CA THR A 421 -10.62 -25.26 -61.53
C THR A 421 -11.08 -26.23 -62.62
N PHE A 422 -11.09 -27.54 -62.36
CA PHE A 422 -11.59 -28.53 -63.32
C PHE A 422 -13.12 -28.43 -63.50
N LYS A 423 -13.87 -28.14 -62.42
CA LYS A 423 -15.32 -27.90 -62.47
C LYS A 423 -15.66 -26.62 -63.24
N THR A 424 -14.89 -25.54 -63.10
CA THR A 424 -15.04 -24.33 -63.93
C THR A 424 -14.62 -24.56 -65.39
N PHE A 425 -13.61 -25.40 -65.65
CA PHE A 425 -13.19 -25.74 -67.01
C PHE A 425 -14.25 -26.59 -67.75
N ILE A 426 -14.89 -27.55 -67.07
CA ILE A 426 -16.02 -28.31 -67.65
C ILE A 426 -17.23 -27.41 -67.88
N LYS A 427 -17.57 -26.50 -66.95
CA LYS A 427 -18.69 -25.56 -67.13
C LYS A 427 -18.45 -24.57 -68.28
N SER A 428 -17.21 -24.17 -68.52
CA SER A 428 -16.79 -23.36 -69.68
C SER A 428 -16.89 -24.15 -71.00
N LYS A 429 -16.46 -25.41 -71.02
CA LYS A 429 -16.50 -26.25 -72.23
C LYS A 429 -17.93 -26.62 -72.65
N THR A 430 -18.84 -26.74 -71.70
CA THR A 430 -20.28 -27.01 -71.96
C THR A 430 -21.01 -25.77 -72.47
N LYS A 431 -20.57 -24.54 -72.10
CA LYS A 431 -21.14 -23.29 -72.62
C LYS A 431 -20.64 -22.96 -74.03
N LYS A 432 -19.44 -23.43 -74.41
CA LYS A 432 -18.83 -23.19 -75.73
C LYS A 432 -19.29 -24.17 -76.83
N THR A 433 -19.96 -25.26 -76.47
CA THR A 433 -20.51 -26.23 -77.45
C THR A 433 -21.99 -25.99 -77.80
N LEU A 434 -22.64 -24.95 -77.25
CA LEU A 434 -24.05 -24.64 -77.54
C LEU A 434 -24.25 -23.36 -78.38
N CYS A 435 -23.20 -22.71 -78.88
CA CYS A 435 -23.33 -21.39 -79.54
C CYS A 435 -22.86 -21.30 -81.01
N ASP A 436 -22.30 -22.37 -81.60
CA ASP A 436 -21.83 -22.36 -83.00
C ASP A 436 -22.66 -23.28 -83.92
N THR A 437 -23.98 -23.30 -83.75
CA THR A 437 -24.89 -23.83 -84.77
C THR A 437 -26.08 -22.88 -84.99
N GLY A 438 -26.04 -22.18 -86.12
CA GLY A 438 -27.20 -21.53 -86.75
C GLY A 438 -27.22 -20.00 -86.70
N PHE A 439 -26.86 -19.33 -87.81
CA PHE A 439 -27.84 -18.82 -88.77
C PHE A 439 -27.18 -18.12 -89.98
N GLU A 440 -27.57 -18.57 -91.17
CA GLU A 440 -27.36 -17.97 -92.50
C GLU A 440 -28.74 -17.45 -92.99
N ALA A 441 -28.74 -16.36 -93.78
CA ALA A 441 -29.87 -15.66 -94.44
C ALA A 441 -30.86 -14.93 -93.51
N VAL A 442 -31.22 -13.65 -93.70
CA VAL A 442 -31.39 -12.78 -94.88
C VAL A 442 -30.87 -11.37 -94.60
#